data_AF-A0A6L5YLG4-F1
#
_entry.id   AF-A0A6L5YLG4-F1
#
_cell.length_a   1.000
_cell.length_b   1.000
_cell.length_c   1.000
_cell.angle_alpha   90.00
_cell.angle_beta   90.00
_cell.angle_gamma   90.00
#
_symmetry.space_group_name_H-M   'P 1'
#
loop_
_entity.id
_entity.type
_entity.pdbx_description
1 polymer ?
#
loop_
_entity_poly.entity_id
_entity_poly.type
_entity_poly.pdbx_seq_one_letter_code
_entity_poly.pdbx_strand_id
1 'polypeptide(L)'
;MLIRQLLLIAAGASYGLLSAAGVFTVLVAVGLIPRFAGKTHTARYVLLYEEMVIFGTLAGCFATVFPEYSQWGSFLQERFPEKMRLWMATGVAAQAVFGFFSGMFIGCLALAIAEMLDSIPIFARRISFRHGLGWAILGMAAGKLCGSLLYFATEFYRTVQ
;
A
#
# COMPACT_ATOMS: atom_id res chain seq x y z
N MET A 1 -1.35 34.32 -6.69
CA MET A 1 -2.44 33.33 -6.84
C MET A 1 -2.06 32.19 -7.81
N LEU A 2 -1.64 32.50 -9.04
CA LEU A 2 -1.31 31.49 -10.06
C LEU A 2 -0.09 30.61 -9.70
N ILE A 3 0.97 31.20 -9.12
CA ILE A 3 2.15 30.46 -8.63
C ILE A 3 1.77 29.46 -7.52
N ARG A 4 0.87 29.86 -6.60
CA ARG A 4 0.39 28.97 -5.52
C ARG A 4 -0.40 27.79 -6.09
N GLN A 5 -1.24 28.03 -7.10
CA GLN A 5 -2.00 26.97 -7.76
C GLN A 5 -1.08 26.01 -8.54
N LEU A 6 -0.08 26.54 -9.25
CA LEU A 6 0.93 25.72 -9.93
C LEU A 6 1.72 24.85 -8.94
N LEU A 7 2.14 25.42 -7.80
CA LEU A 7 2.82 24.66 -6.75
C LEU A 7 1.93 23.57 -6.15
N LEU A 8 0.65 23.85 -5.92
CA LEU A 8 -0.30 22.86 -5.42
C LEU A 8 -0.57 21.75 -6.44
N ILE A 9 -0.68 22.08 -7.72
CA ILE A 9 -0.82 21.08 -8.79
C ILE A 9 0.45 20.22 -8.89
N ALA A 10 1.63 20.84 -8.85
CA ALA A 10 2.90 20.12 -8.88
C ALA A 10 3.08 19.21 -7.66
N ALA A 11 2.74 19.69 -6.47
CA ALA A 11 2.76 18.89 -5.25
C ALA A 11 1.74 17.75 -5.33
N GLY A 12 0.49 18.02 -5.71
CA GLY A 12 -0.56 17.00 -5.87
C GLY A 12 -0.19 15.93 -6.88
N ALA A 13 0.36 16.31 -8.03
CA ALA A 13 0.86 15.37 -9.04
C ALA A 13 2.02 14.52 -8.50
N SER A 14 2.93 15.12 -7.74
CA SER A 14 4.07 14.41 -7.13
C SER A 14 3.61 13.38 -6.09
N TYR A 15 2.67 13.74 -5.22
CA TYR A 15 2.07 12.80 -4.25
C TYR A 15 1.26 11.69 -4.94
N GLY A 16 0.54 12.01 -6.02
CA GLY A 16 -0.17 11.03 -6.83
C GLY A 16 0.77 10.01 -7.48
N LEU A 17 1.87 10.49 -8.08
CA LEU A 17 2.92 9.63 -8.64
C LEU A 17 3.58 8.76 -7.57
N LEU A 18 3.88 9.33 -6.39
CA LEU A 18 4.45 8.59 -5.28
C LEU A 18 3.52 7.47 -4.79
N SER A 19 2.22 7.74 -4.69
CA SER A 19 1.20 6.76 -4.32
C SER A 19 1.08 5.64 -5.37
N ALA A 20 1.01 5.99 -6.66
CA ALA A 20 0.95 5.04 -7.76
C ALA A 20 2.20 4.15 -7.84
N ALA A 21 3.39 4.71 -7.60
CA ALA A 21 4.64 3.97 -7.57
C ALA A 21 4.64 2.87 -6.50
N GLY A 22 4.01 3.10 -5.35
CA GLY A 22 3.85 2.09 -4.30
C GLY A 22 3.10 0.86 -4.78
N VAL A 23 1.94 1.06 -5.41
CA VAL A 23 1.12 -0.03 -5.97
C VAL A 23 1.87 -0.74 -7.09
N PHE A 24 2.44 0.01 -8.03
CA PHE A 24 3.19 -0.54 -9.17
C PHE A 24 4.37 -1.42 -8.72
N THR A 25 5.11 -0.99 -7.70
CA THR A 25 6.24 -1.76 -7.14
C THR A 25 5.76 -3.10 -6.58
N VAL A 26 4.63 -3.12 -5.88
CA VAL A 26 4.04 -4.36 -5.35
C VAL A 26 3.60 -5.30 -6.47
N LEU A 27 3.09 -4.79 -7.57
CA LEU A 27 2.63 -5.63 -8.69
C LEU A 27 3.80 -6.20 -9.49
N VAL A 28 4.75 -5.34 -9.89
CA VAL A 28 5.80 -5.69 -10.86
C VAL A 28 7.09 -6.13 -10.19
N ALA A 29 7.59 -5.40 -9.19
CA ALA A 29 8.87 -5.71 -8.57
C ALA A 29 8.79 -6.90 -7.60
N VAL A 30 7.70 -6.97 -6.84
CA VAL A 30 7.44 -8.09 -5.92
C VAL A 30 6.87 -9.31 -6.64
N GLY A 31 6.32 -9.13 -7.85
CA GLY A 31 5.85 -10.23 -8.70
C GLY A 31 4.67 -11.00 -8.09
N LEU A 32 3.84 -10.33 -7.30
CA LEU A 32 2.72 -10.96 -6.59
C LEU A 32 1.72 -11.62 -7.56
N ILE A 33 1.32 -10.89 -8.61
CA ILE A 33 0.35 -11.35 -9.61
C ILE A 33 0.87 -12.55 -10.42
N PRO A 34 2.07 -12.49 -11.04
CA PRO A 34 2.57 -13.63 -11.82
C PRO A 34 2.73 -14.89 -10.97
N ARG A 35 3.00 -14.78 -9.66
CA ARG A 35 3.03 -15.93 -8.75
C ARG A 35 1.67 -16.57 -8.54
N PHE A 36 0.62 -15.75 -8.34
CA PHE A 36 -0.74 -16.27 -8.24
C PHE A 36 -1.18 -16.92 -9.55
N ALA A 37 -0.97 -16.25 -10.68
CA ALA A 37 -1.32 -16.78 -11.99
C ALA A 37 -0.55 -18.07 -12.33
N GLY A 38 0.71 -18.18 -11.88
CA GLY A 38 1.50 -19.40 -11.99
C GLY A 38 0.96 -20.55 -11.14
N LYS A 39 0.54 -20.29 -9.89
CA LYS A 39 -0.02 -21.30 -8.98
C LYS A 39 -1.41 -21.79 -9.39
N THR A 40 -2.24 -20.93 -9.96
CA THR A 40 -3.59 -21.30 -10.43
C THR A 40 -3.59 -21.83 -11.86
N HIS A 41 -2.42 -21.97 -12.50
CA HIS A 41 -2.29 -22.33 -13.92
C HIS A 41 -3.09 -21.41 -14.87
N THR A 42 -3.26 -20.14 -14.51
CA THR A 42 -4.00 -19.13 -15.28
C THR A 42 -3.12 -17.98 -15.75
N ALA A 43 -1.86 -18.27 -16.11
CA ALA A 43 -0.91 -17.27 -16.63
C ALA A 43 -1.43 -16.47 -17.85
N ARG A 44 -2.41 -17.02 -18.59
CA ARG A 44 -3.07 -16.32 -19.70
C ARG A 44 -3.88 -15.08 -19.26
N TYR A 45 -4.33 -15.03 -18.01
CA TYR A 45 -5.20 -13.98 -17.47
C TYR A 45 -4.48 -13.02 -16.52
N VAL A 46 -3.15 -12.90 -16.63
CA VAL A 46 -2.34 -11.99 -15.77
C VAL A 46 -2.84 -10.54 -15.84
N LEU A 47 -3.20 -10.05 -17.03
CA LEU A 47 -3.73 -8.70 -17.20
C LEU A 47 -5.04 -8.48 -16.43
N LEU A 48 -5.91 -9.50 -16.36
CA LEU A 48 -7.17 -9.40 -15.62
C LEU A 48 -6.92 -9.30 -14.11
N TYR A 49 -5.92 -10.00 -13.59
CA TYR A 49 -5.50 -9.85 -12.19
C TYR A 49 -4.89 -8.46 -11.92
N GLU A 50 -4.10 -7.92 -12.85
CA GLU A 50 -3.56 -6.56 -12.74
C GLU A 50 -4.68 -5.52 -12.73
N GLU A 51 -5.62 -5.61 -13.66
CA GLU A 51 -6.77 -4.71 -13.75
C GLU A 51 -7.65 -4.77 -12.50
N MET A 52 -7.88 -5.94 -11.93
CA MET A 52 -8.61 -6.08 -10.67
C MET A 52 -7.93 -5.36 -9.50
N VAL A 53 -6.60 -5.46 -9.39
CA VAL A 53 -5.85 -4.74 -8.34
C VAL A 53 -5.85 -3.24 -8.60
N ILE A 54 -5.62 -2.81 -9.85
CA ILE A 54 -5.67 -1.40 -10.23
C ILE A 54 -7.03 -0.81 -9.88
N PHE A 55 -8.12 -1.49 -10.26
CA PHE A 55 -9.48 -1.06 -9.94
C PHE A 55 -9.72 -0.99 -8.42
N GLY A 56 -9.26 -2.00 -7.67
CA GLY A 56 -9.34 -1.98 -6.20
C GLY A 56 -8.58 -0.80 -5.57
N THR A 57 -7.40 -0.47 -6.08
CA THR A 57 -6.62 0.68 -5.59
C THR A 57 -7.27 2.01 -5.95
N LEU A 58 -7.82 2.16 -7.16
CA LEU A 58 -8.59 3.35 -7.55
C LEU A 58 -9.81 3.54 -6.66
N ALA A 59 -10.58 2.47 -6.42
CA ALA A 59 -11.74 2.49 -5.53
C ALA A 59 -11.34 2.84 -4.09
N GLY A 60 -10.25 2.26 -3.57
CA GLY A 60 -9.72 2.56 -2.24
C GLY A 60 -9.23 4.00 -2.10
N CYS A 61 -8.52 4.51 -3.12
CA CYS A 61 -8.10 5.91 -3.18
C CYS A 61 -9.31 6.85 -3.18
N PHE A 62 -10.34 6.55 -3.98
CA PHE A 62 -11.56 7.35 -4.03
C PHE A 62 -12.28 7.37 -2.67
N ALA A 63 -12.45 6.21 -2.03
CA ALA A 63 -13.07 6.11 -0.72
C ALA A 63 -12.29 6.85 0.38
N THR A 64 -10.95 6.86 0.30
CA THR A 64 -10.09 7.50 1.31
C THR A 64 -9.98 9.02 1.11
N VAL A 65 -9.86 9.48 -0.14
CA VAL A 65 -9.66 10.90 -0.47
C VAL A 65 -10.96 11.71 -0.35
N PHE A 66 -12.12 11.09 -0.57
CA PHE A 66 -13.43 11.74 -0.48
C PHE A 66 -14.23 11.22 0.72
N PRO A 67 -13.85 11.58 1.96
CA PRO A 67 -14.53 11.11 3.16
C PRO A 67 -16.01 11.54 3.22
N GLU A 68 -16.38 12.68 2.63
CA GLU A 68 -17.78 13.14 2.53
C GLU A 68 -18.65 12.24 1.62
N TYR A 69 -18.08 11.68 0.55
CA TYR A 69 -18.79 10.74 -0.32
C TYR A 69 -18.78 9.31 0.22
N SER A 70 -17.77 8.97 1.03
CA SER A 70 -17.64 7.67 1.70
C SER A 70 -18.44 7.56 3.01
N GLN A 71 -19.31 8.53 3.30
CA GLN A 71 -20.26 8.54 4.41
C GLN A 71 -21.63 7.94 4.06
N TRP A 72 -21.69 7.06 3.07
CA TRP A 72 -22.91 6.29 2.76
C TRP A 72 -23.50 5.58 3.99
N GLY A 73 -22.65 5.13 4.92
CA GLY A 73 -23.06 4.52 6.18
C GLY A 73 -23.84 5.47 7.10
N SER A 74 -23.44 6.74 7.23
CA SER A 74 -24.14 7.72 8.07
C SER A 74 -25.40 8.28 7.39
N PHE A 75 -25.39 8.44 6.06
CA PHE A 75 -26.56 8.89 5.30
C PHE A 75 -27.72 7.87 5.35
N LEU A 76 -27.42 6.57 5.32
CA LEU A 76 -28.44 5.53 5.50
C LEU A 76 -28.89 5.36 6.97
N GLN A 77 -28.02 5.69 7.93
CA GLN A 77 -28.33 5.66 9.36
C GLN A 77 -29.33 6.76 9.75
N GLU A 78 -29.30 7.92 9.09
CA GLU A 78 -30.27 9.01 9.27
C GLU A 78 -31.67 8.70 8.72
N ARG A 79 -31.79 7.80 7.72
CA ARG A 79 -33.06 7.50 7.04
C ARG A 79 -33.93 6.47 7.79
N PHE A 80 -33.35 5.60 8.63
CA PHE A 80 -34.07 4.54 9.36
C PHE A 80 -33.49 4.27 10.78
N PRO A 81 -33.94 5.02 11.80
CA PRO A 81 -33.44 4.91 13.17
C PRO A 81 -33.92 3.66 13.96
N GLU A 82 -34.97 2.96 13.50
CA GLU A 82 -35.59 1.87 14.28
C GLU A 82 -34.81 0.53 14.28
N LYS A 83 -33.77 0.35 13.45
CA LYS A 83 -32.99 -0.90 13.33
C LYS A 83 -31.50 -0.73 13.64
N MET A 84 -31.18 0.04 14.69
CA MET A 84 -29.82 0.30 15.17
C MET A 84 -28.95 -0.97 15.32
N ARG A 85 -29.54 -2.07 15.82
CA ARG A 85 -28.84 -3.36 16.02
C ARG A 85 -28.42 -4.03 14.71
N LEU A 86 -29.22 -3.91 13.65
CA LEU A 86 -28.91 -4.49 12.33
C LEU A 86 -27.81 -3.69 11.63
N TRP A 87 -27.84 -2.35 11.73
CA TRP A 87 -26.79 -1.48 11.19
C TRP A 87 -25.42 -1.75 11.82
N MET A 88 -25.38 -1.89 13.15
CA MET A 88 -24.15 -2.23 13.86
C MET A 88 -23.64 -3.63 13.48
N ALA A 89 -24.53 -4.62 13.35
CA ALA A 89 -24.16 -5.95 12.89
C ALA A 89 -23.62 -5.94 11.44
N THR A 90 -24.24 -5.17 10.54
CA THR A 90 -23.75 -5.03 9.15
C THR A 90 -22.41 -4.30 9.07
N GLY A 91 -22.20 -3.27 9.91
CA GLY A 91 -20.93 -2.55 9.98
C GLY A 91 -19.80 -3.44 10.49
N VAL A 92 -20.04 -4.19 11.57
CA VAL A 92 -19.08 -5.16 12.13
C VAL A 92 -18.80 -6.27 11.11
N ALA A 93 -19.82 -6.79 10.44
CA ALA A 93 -19.66 -7.81 9.40
C ALA A 93 -18.83 -7.28 8.22
N ALA A 94 -19.13 -6.07 7.72
CA ALA A 94 -18.37 -5.45 6.64
C ALA A 94 -16.90 -5.22 7.04
N GLN A 95 -16.65 -4.74 8.25
CA GLN A 95 -15.30 -4.52 8.77
C GLN A 95 -14.54 -5.84 8.99
N ALA A 96 -15.23 -6.90 9.43
CA ALA A 96 -14.64 -8.23 9.57
C ALA A 96 -14.23 -8.80 8.21
N VAL A 97 -15.10 -8.70 7.20
CA VAL A 97 -14.82 -9.12 5.83
C VAL A 97 -13.65 -8.32 5.24
N PHE A 98 -13.68 -7.00 5.38
CA PHE A 98 -12.59 -6.13 4.92
C PHE A 98 -11.26 -6.45 5.63
N GLY A 99 -11.30 -6.65 6.96
CA GLY A 99 -10.13 -7.03 7.75
C GLY A 99 -9.54 -8.37 7.33
N PHE A 100 -10.39 -9.35 7.02
CA PHE A 100 -9.95 -10.66 6.52
C PHE A 100 -9.23 -10.53 5.17
N PHE A 101 -9.83 -9.83 4.19
CA PHE A 101 -9.22 -9.63 2.88
C PHE A 101 -7.92 -8.80 2.95
N SER A 102 -7.92 -7.74 3.76
CA SER A 102 -6.72 -6.94 4.00
C SER A 102 -5.59 -7.77 4.62
N GLY A 103 -5.92 -8.63 5.60
CA GLY A 103 -4.97 -9.56 6.20
C GLY A 103 -4.39 -10.55 5.21
N MET A 104 -5.22 -11.15 4.35
CA MET A 104 -4.74 -12.03 3.27
C MET A 104 -3.80 -11.28 2.33
N PHE A 105 -4.18 -10.07 1.90
CA PHE A 105 -3.36 -9.26 1.01
C PHE A 105 -1.99 -8.91 1.62
N ILE A 106 -1.96 -8.43 2.87
CA ILE A 106 -0.71 -8.11 3.58
C ILE A 106 0.14 -9.37 3.80
N GLY A 107 -0.49 -10.51 4.13
CA GLY A 107 0.20 -11.78 4.27
C GLY A 107 0.88 -12.24 2.98
N CYS A 108 0.19 -12.14 1.85
CA CYS A 108 0.76 -12.47 0.54
C CYS A 108 1.86 -11.49 0.13
N LEU A 109 1.70 -10.19 0.44
CA LEU A 109 2.74 -9.19 0.23
C LEU A 109 4.01 -9.53 1.03
N ALA A 110 3.88 -9.89 2.30
CA ALA A 110 5.00 -10.26 3.16
C ALA A 110 5.75 -11.48 2.64
N LEU A 111 5.02 -12.53 2.24
CA LEU A 111 5.61 -13.73 1.62
C LEU A 111 6.37 -13.39 0.33
N ALA A 112 5.78 -12.53 -0.50
CA ALA A 112 6.37 -12.18 -1.78
C ALA A 112 7.64 -11.33 -1.62
N ILE A 113 7.66 -10.41 -0.65
CA ILE A 113 8.87 -9.67 -0.29
C ILE A 113 9.94 -10.61 0.25
N ALA A 114 9.60 -11.57 1.12
CA ALA A 114 10.57 -12.51 1.68
C ALA A 114 11.31 -13.30 0.58
N GLU A 115 10.58 -13.83 -0.38
CA GLU A 115 11.19 -14.57 -1.50
C GLU A 115 12.01 -13.66 -2.43
N MET A 116 11.60 -12.40 -2.61
CA MET A 116 12.42 -11.42 -3.36
C MET A 116 13.69 -11.01 -2.60
N LEU A 117 13.64 -10.90 -1.27
CA LEU A 117 14.81 -10.59 -0.46
C LEU A 117 15.87 -11.68 -0.55
N ASP A 118 15.48 -12.95 -0.62
CA ASP A 118 16.40 -14.08 -0.81
C ASP A 118 17.13 -14.05 -2.17
N SER A 119 16.56 -13.35 -3.16
CA SER A 119 17.21 -13.14 -4.45
C SER A 119 18.40 -12.17 -4.38
N ILE A 120 18.40 -11.23 -3.43
CA ILE A 120 19.46 -10.20 -3.30
C ILE A 120 20.82 -10.84 -2.98
N PRO A 121 20.95 -11.75 -1.98
CA PRO A 121 22.20 -12.49 -1.76
C PRO A 121 22.63 -13.34 -2.96
N ILE A 122 21.68 -13.92 -3.70
CA ILE A 122 21.98 -14.72 -4.90
C ILE A 122 22.59 -13.81 -5.99
N PHE A 123 22.00 -12.65 -6.23
CA PHE A 123 22.50 -11.65 -7.16
C PHE A 123 23.88 -11.13 -6.76
N ALA A 124 24.08 -10.80 -5.48
CA ALA A 124 25.37 -10.37 -4.93
C ALA A 124 26.48 -11.42 -5.15
N ARG A 125 26.16 -12.72 -5.02
CA ARG A 125 27.12 -13.79 -5.34
C ARG A 125 27.41 -13.88 -6.84
N ARG A 126 26.43 -13.67 -7.71
CA ARG A 126 26.63 -13.67 -9.19
C ARG A 126 27.53 -12.54 -9.67
N ILE A 127 27.50 -11.39 -9.03
CA ILE A 127 28.40 -10.25 -9.32
C ILE A 127 29.76 -10.39 -8.61
N SER A 128 30.00 -11.49 -7.89
CA SER A 128 31.19 -11.70 -7.06
C SER A 128 31.40 -10.57 -6.02
N PHE A 129 30.31 -10.01 -5.50
CA PHE A 129 30.34 -9.01 -4.43
C PHE A 129 30.54 -9.69 -3.06
N ARG A 130 31.69 -10.35 -2.89
CA ARG A 130 31.95 -11.33 -1.83
C ARG A 130 31.94 -10.77 -0.40
N HIS A 131 32.28 -9.50 -0.21
CA HIS A 131 32.51 -8.93 1.14
C HIS A 131 31.71 -7.65 1.44
N GLY A 132 30.89 -7.16 0.50
CA GLY A 132 30.21 -5.86 0.64
C GLY A 132 28.73 -5.92 1.06
N LEU A 133 28.09 -7.08 1.01
CA LEU A 133 26.64 -7.19 1.29
C LEU A 133 26.30 -6.83 2.74
N GLY A 134 27.12 -7.27 3.70
CA GLY A 134 26.94 -6.92 5.11
C GLY A 134 27.03 -5.42 5.36
N TRP A 135 27.99 -4.74 4.72
CA TRP A 135 28.13 -3.29 4.78
C TRP A 135 26.96 -2.55 4.11
N ALA A 136 26.43 -3.08 3.01
CA ALA A 136 25.26 -2.51 2.34
C ALA A 136 24.00 -2.61 3.22
N ILE A 137 23.77 -3.77 3.85
CA ILE A 137 22.65 -3.98 4.78
C ILE A 137 22.82 -3.08 6.01
N LEU A 138 24.03 -3.01 6.58
CA LEU A 138 24.34 -2.14 7.71
C LEU A 138 24.12 -0.66 7.38
N GLY A 139 24.53 -0.21 6.19
CA GLY A 139 24.30 1.15 5.70
C GLY A 139 22.81 1.47 5.56
N MET A 140 22.01 0.55 5.00
CA MET A 140 20.55 0.70 4.95
C MET A 140 19.91 0.75 6.35
N ALA A 141 20.37 -0.12 7.26
CA ALA A 141 19.88 -0.13 8.64
C ALA A 141 20.25 1.17 9.38
N ALA A 142 21.49 1.64 9.26
CA ALA A 142 21.96 2.89 9.84
C ALA A 142 21.20 4.11 9.27
N GLY A 143 20.93 4.13 7.96
CA GLY A 143 20.11 5.16 7.32
C GLY A 143 18.69 5.21 7.88
N LYS A 144 18.03 4.05 8.02
CA LYS A 144 16.69 3.97 8.66
C LYS A 144 16.73 4.41 10.12
N LEU A 145 17.74 3.99 10.88
CA LEU A 145 17.91 4.34 12.29
C LEU A 145 18.14 5.85 12.45
N CYS A 146 19.04 6.43 11.67
CA CYS A 146 19.32 7.87 11.68
C CYS A 146 18.08 8.67 11.26
N GLY A 147 17.39 8.26 10.19
CA GLY A 147 16.15 8.89 9.74
C GLY A 147 15.05 8.84 10.81
N SER A 148 14.89 7.71 11.51
CA SER A 148 13.95 7.58 12.62
C SER A 148 14.33 8.46 13.81
N LEU A 149 15.61 8.49 14.19
CA LEU A 149 16.08 9.35 15.28
C LEU A 149 15.90 10.83 14.95
N LEU A 150 16.22 11.26 13.72
CA LEU A 150 15.99 12.62 13.27
C LEU A 150 14.50 12.97 13.31
N TYR A 151 13.62 12.11 12.79
CA TYR A 151 12.18 12.32 12.82
C TYR A 151 11.63 12.58 14.23
N PHE A 152 12.08 11.80 15.22
CA PHE A 152 11.69 11.98 16.62
C PHE A 152 12.38 13.18 17.28
N ALA A 153 13.67 13.40 17.03
CA ALA A 153 14.45 14.47 17.64
C ALA A 153 14.02 15.87 17.14
N THR A 154 13.60 15.97 15.89
CA THR A 154 13.09 17.22 15.30
C THR A 154 11.58 17.42 15.53
N GLU A 155 10.94 16.54 16.30
CA GLU A 155 9.50 16.57 16.58
C GLU A 155 8.64 16.79 15.32
N PHE A 156 9.01 16.20 14.17
CA PHE A 156 8.25 16.39 12.93
C PHE A 156 6.79 15.95 13.07
N TYR A 157 6.50 15.04 14.00
CA TYR A 157 5.15 14.60 14.36
C TYR A 157 4.26 15.69 14.97
N ARG A 158 4.83 16.82 15.40
CA ARG A 158 4.15 17.93 16.09
C ARG A 158 3.81 19.11 15.18
N THR A 159 4.30 19.12 13.93
CA THR A 159 4.14 20.23 12.98
C THR A 159 2.79 20.28 12.25
N VAL A 160 1.80 19.50 12.71
CA VAL A 160 0.40 19.62 12.28
C VAL A 160 -0.43 20.07 13.50
N GLN A 161 -0.34 21.36 13.80
CA GLN A 161 -1.34 22.12 14.53
C GLN A 161 -1.60 23.44 13.81
#